data_AF-A0A0D7B3X0-F1
#
_entry.id   AF-A0A0D7B3X0-F1
#
_cell.length_a   1.000
_cell.length_b   1.000
_cell.length_c   1.000
_cell.angle_alpha   90.00
_cell.angle_beta   90.00
_cell.angle_gamma   90.00
#
_symmetry.space_group_name_H-M   'P 1'
#
loop_
_entity.id
_entity.type
_entity.pdbx_description
1 polymer ?
#
loop_
_entity_poly.entity_id
_entity_poly.type
_entity_poly.pdbx_seq_one_letter_code
_entity_poly.pdbx_strand_id
1 'polypeptide(L)'
;MDRLRNIPRPAHIPCPSPLLTDRVARVLYFEKLLRDHGPDPWVYTQLADTLQAESFSEGLRFYQEALALLAAREEDNLTELYEELDIMEAALEDDARASTMVFDNALVVQPWKSVRDHTFPEDIVSPPGMDTLRDTWKRHCLDGSELLQRYTSHWAISTQEIEGTFLLTSSSTQDLMRRGLTEGTVVAHPKSTMQDPASIQMILYDTLAVREFPHFSFNAIQS
;
A
#
# COMPACT_ATOMS: atom_id res chain seq x y z
N MET A 1 -26.00 -15.57 -5.84
CA MET A 1 -24.93 -16.29 -5.12
C MET A 1 -25.00 -17.79 -5.32
N ASP A 2 -26.20 -18.38 -5.38
CA ASP A 2 -26.31 -19.85 -5.48
C ASP A 2 -25.69 -20.40 -6.76
N ARG A 3 -25.63 -19.64 -7.87
CA ARG A 3 -25.07 -20.14 -9.12
C ARG A 3 -23.54 -20.22 -9.13
N LEU A 4 -22.81 -19.20 -8.66
CA LEU A 4 -21.35 -19.25 -8.52
C LEU A 4 -20.90 -20.35 -7.52
N ARG A 5 -21.73 -20.61 -6.50
CA ARG A 5 -21.51 -21.69 -5.53
C ARG A 5 -21.79 -23.09 -6.08
N ASN A 6 -22.57 -23.17 -7.15
CA ASN A 6 -23.00 -24.41 -7.78
C ASN A 6 -22.20 -24.76 -9.05
N ILE A 7 -21.08 -24.09 -9.31
CA ILE A 7 -20.15 -24.53 -10.35
C ILE A 7 -19.77 -26.00 -10.07
N PRO A 8 -19.90 -26.91 -11.05
CA PRO A 8 -19.60 -28.31 -10.84
C PRO A 8 -18.10 -28.51 -10.63
N ARG A 9 -17.73 -29.29 -9.62
CA ARG A 9 -16.33 -29.66 -9.39
C ARG A 9 -15.79 -30.48 -10.58
N PRO A 10 -14.63 -30.13 -11.14
CA PRO A 10 -13.99 -30.95 -12.16
C PRO A 10 -13.56 -32.32 -11.64
N ALA A 11 -13.71 -33.36 -12.46
CA ALA A 11 -13.40 -34.74 -12.08
C ALA A 11 -11.91 -34.98 -11.72
N HIS A 12 -11.00 -34.12 -12.20
CA HIS A 12 -9.57 -34.21 -11.95
C HIS A 12 -9.12 -33.57 -10.63
N ILE A 13 -10.00 -32.83 -9.95
CA ILE A 13 -9.70 -32.16 -8.68
C ILE A 13 -10.09 -33.08 -7.52
N PRO A 14 -9.18 -33.39 -6.58
CA PRO A 14 -9.48 -34.28 -5.46
C PRO A 14 -10.60 -33.71 -4.58
N CYS A 15 -11.42 -34.61 -4.02
CA CYS A 15 -12.46 -34.22 -3.07
C CYS A 15 -11.77 -33.63 -1.82
N PRO A 16 -12.16 -32.43 -1.36
CA PRO A 16 -11.74 -31.98 -0.06
C PRO A 16 -12.18 -33.00 0.99
N SER A 17 -11.29 -33.33 1.92
CA SER A 17 -11.63 -34.23 3.02
C SER A 17 -12.78 -33.61 3.82
N PRO A 18 -13.83 -34.37 4.20
CA PRO A 18 -14.93 -33.85 5.02
C PRO A 18 -14.48 -33.40 6.41
N LEU A 19 -13.23 -33.67 6.79
CA LEU A 19 -12.59 -33.23 8.04
C LEU A 19 -11.91 -31.86 7.92
N LEU A 20 -11.91 -31.21 6.75
CA LEU A 20 -11.38 -29.85 6.56
C LEU A 20 -12.38 -28.81 7.07
N THR A 21 -12.67 -28.84 8.37
CA THR A 21 -13.54 -27.86 9.03
C THR A 21 -12.80 -26.58 9.42
N ASP A 22 -11.48 -26.68 9.58
CA ASP A 22 -10.63 -25.52 9.87
C ASP A 22 -10.49 -24.62 8.65
N ARG A 23 -10.78 -23.33 8.85
CA ARG A 23 -10.82 -22.34 7.78
C ARG A 23 -9.43 -22.07 7.18
N VAL A 24 -8.41 -21.94 8.03
CA VAL A 24 -7.03 -21.68 7.56
C VAL A 24 -6.54 -22.87 6.74
N ALA A 25 -6.81 -24.09 7.21
CA ALA A 25 -6.54 -25.30 6.43
C ALA A 25 -7.29 -25.31 5.09
N ARG A 26 -8.53 -24.80 5.01
CA ARG A 26 -9.29 -24.69 3.75
C ARG A 26 -8.66 -23.71 2.76
N VAL A 27 -8.25 -22.52 3.23
CA VAL A 27 -7.55 -21.54 2.39
C VAL A 27 -6.28 -22.17 1.81
N LEU A 28 -5.42 -22.70 2.68
CA LEU A 28 -4.16 -23.35 2.26
C LEU A 28 -4.39 -24.53 1.31
N TYR A 29 -5.47 -25.29 1.53
CA TYR A 29 -5.84 -26.39 0.64
C TYR A 29 -6.22 -25.90 -0.76
N PHE A 30 -7.08 -24.90 -0.89
CA PHE A 30 -7.49 -24.38 -2.19
C PHE A 30 -6.37 -23.61 -2.91
N GLU A 31 -5.54 -22.87 -2.18
CA GLU A 31 -4.33 -22.25 -2.73
C GLU A 31 -3.35 -23.30 -3.28
N LYS A 32 -3.18 -24.41 -2.56
CA LYS A 32 -2.38 -25.54 -3.05
C LYS A 32 -2.98 -26.14 -4.32
N LEU A 33 -4.30 -26.31 -4.39
CA LEU A 33 -4.96 -26.80 -5.60
C LEU A 33 -4.75 -25.89 -6.80
N LEU A 34 -4.83 -24.57 -6.63
CA LEU A 34 -4.53 -23.61 -7.69
C LEU A 34 -3.07 -23.72 -8.17
N ARG A 35 -2.14 -23.97 -7.25
CA ARG A 35 -0.72 -24.16 -7.58
C ARG A 35 -0.45 -25.45 -8.34
N ASP A 36 -1.08 -26.55 -7.91
CA ASP A 36 -0.78 -27.89 -8.41
C ASP A 36 -1.56 -28.22 -9.70
N HIS A 37 -2.78 -27.70 -9.86
CA HIS A 37 -3.68 -28.00 -10.98
C HIS A 37 -3.97 -26.79 -11.90
N GLY A 38 -3.50 -25.60 -11.53
CA GLY A 38 -3.71 -24.38 -12.28
C GLY A 38 -5.06 -23.70 -12.00
N PRO A 39 -5.36 -22.62 -12.73
CA PRO A 39 -6.56 -21.82 -12.52
C PRO A 39 -7.82 -22.58 -12.93
N ASP A 40 -8.77 -22.71 -12.01
CA ASP A 40 -10.07 -23.35 -12.27
C ASP A 40 -11.22 -22.57 -11.58
N PRO A 41 -12.35 -22.33 -12.28
CA PRO A 41 -13.46 -21.56 -11.73
C PRO A 41 -14.00 -22.14 -10.42
N TRP A 42 -14.08 -23.47 -10.29
CA TRP A 42 -14.61 -24.09 -9.08
C TRP A 42 -13.69 -23.85 -7.89
N VAL A 43 -12.37 -23.96 -8.07
CA VAL A 43 -11.41 -23.74 -6.98
C VAL A 43 -11.44 -22.27 -6.54
N TYR A 44 -11.55 -21.35 -7.49
CA TYR A 44 -11.67 -19.92 -7.18
C TYR A 44 -12.96 -19.59 -6.42
N THR A 45 -14.11 -20.16 -6.76
CA THR A 45 -15.34 -19.90 -5.99
C THR A 45 -15.29 -20.50 -4.59
N GLN A 46 -14.70 -21.68 -4.41
CA GLN A 46 -14.52 -22.26 -3.06
C GLN A 46 -13.58 -21.43 -2.18
N LEU A 47 -12.50 -20.88 -2.77
CA LEU A 47 -11.58 -19.99 -2.08
C LEU A 47 -12.27 -18.66 -1.74
N ALA A 48 -13.03 -18.10 -2.68
CA ALA A 48 -13.82 -16.89 -2.49
C ALA A 48 -14.80 -17.02 -1.31
N ASP A 49 -15.58 -18.11 -1.26
CA ASP A 49 -16.50 -18.40 -0.15
C ASP A 49 -15.78 -18.52 1.20
N THR A 50 -14.58 -19.11 1.20
CA THR A 50 -13.79 -19.28 2.43
C THR A 50 -13.23 -17.94 2.92
N LEU A 51 -12.97 -16.99 2.02
CA LEU A 51 -12.41 -15.67 2.35
C LEU A 51 -13.45 -14.59 2.62
N GLN A 52 -14.64 -14.70 2.05
CA GLN A 52 -15.71 -13.69 2.11
C GLN A 52 -16.04 -13.21 3.54
N ALA A 53 -15.84 -14.06 4.56
CA ALA A 53 -16.12 -13.73 5.96
C ALA A 53 -15.03 -12.92 6.69
N GLU A 54 -13.78 -12.86 6.18
CA GLU A 54 -12.70 -12.02 6.78
C GLU A 54 -12.29 -10.89 5.84
N SER A 55 -12.28 -11.17 4.54
CA SER A 55 -11.79 -10.27 3.52
C SER A 55 -12.75 -10.31 2.34
N PHE A 56 -13.80 -9.49 2.45
CA PHE A 56 -14.85 -9.41 1.44
C PHE A 56 -14.28 -9.05 0.06
N SER A 57 -13.31 -8.14 0.02
CA SER A 57 -12.62 -7.70 -1.19
C SER A 57 -11.78 -8.80 -1.84
N GLU A 58 -11.05 -9.60 -1.06
CA GLU A 58 -10.31 -10.74 -1.61
C GLU A 58 -11.25 -11.84 -2.11
N GLY A 59 -12.34 -12.09 -1.39
CA GLY A 59 -13.39 -13.00 -1.84
C GLY A 59 -14.00 -12.54 -3.18
N LEU A 60 -14.34 -11.27 -3.30
CA LEU A 60 -14.86 -10.66 -4.52
C LEU A 60 -13.88 -10.82 -5.70
N ARG A 61 -12.58 -10.56 -5.47
CA ARG A 61 -11.55 -10.75 -6.50
C ARG A 61 -11.52 -12.18 -7.03
N PHE A 62 -11.59 -13.18 -6.15
CA PHE A 62 -11.60 -14.58 -6.59
C PHE A 62 -12.88 -14.96 -7.36
N TYR A 63 -14.02 -14.36 -7.04
CA TYR A 63 -15.22 -14.53 -7.87
C TYR A 63 -15.08 -13.90 -9.27
N GLN A 64 -14.44 -12.74 -9.37
CA GLN A 64 -14.14 -12.11 -10.67
C GLN A 64 -13.21 -12.97 -11.52
N GLU A 65 -12.17 -13.56 -10.92
CA GLU A 65 -11.26 -14.50 -11.59
C GLU A 65 -12.00 -15.76 -12.07
N ALA A 66 -12.91 -16.31 -11.25
CA ALA A 66 -13.74 -17.43 -11.64
C ALA A 66 -14.61 -17.08 -12.86
N LEU A 67 -15.26 -15.91 -12.85
CA LEU A 67 -16.12 -15.46 -13.95
C LEU A 67 -15.33 -15.20 -15.24
N ALA A 68 -14.14 -14.61 -15.14
CA ALA A 68 -13.26 -14.39 -16.28
C ALA A 68 -12.87 -15.71 -16.98
N LEU A 69 -12.63 -16.77 -16.20
CA LEU A 69 -12.35 -18.10 -16.75
C LEU A 69 -13.59 -18.74 -17.40
N LEU A 70 -14.79 -18.56 -16.84
CA LEU A 70 -16.02 -19.07 -17.45
C LEU A 70 -16.34 -18.33 -18.76
N ALA A 71 -16.14 -17.01 -18.79
CA ALA A 71 -16.27 -16.19 -19.99
C ALA A 71 -15.30 -16.62 -21.09
N ALA A 72 -14.04 -16.91 -20.71
CA ALA A 72 -13.04 -17.44 -21.65
C ALA A 72 -13.38 -18.83 -22.18
N ARG A 73 -14.24 -19.59 -21.50
CA ARG A 73 -14.74 -20.91 -21.94
C ARG A 73 -16.02 -20.81 -22.78
N GLU A 74 -16.50 -19.61 -23.09
CA GLU A 74 -17.74 -19.36 -23.83
C GLU A 74 -18.96 -20.06 -23.19
N GLU A 75 -19.01 -20.13 -21.85
CA GLU A 75 -20.20 -20.67 -21.18
C GLU A 75 -21.43 -19.78 -21.40
N ASP A 76 -22.55 -20.41 -21.73
CA ASP A 76 -23.82 -19.72 -21.95
C ASP A 76 -24.38 -19.16 -20.62
N ASN A 77 -25.03 -17.99 -20.70
CA ASN A 77 -25.80 -17.36 -19.61
C ASN A 77 -24.97 -16.85 -18.40
N LEU A 78 -23.88 -16.14 -18.68
CA LEU A 78 -23.06 -15.45 -17.65
C LEU A 78 -23.64 -14.12 -17.18
N THR A 79 -24.64 -13.55 -17.88
CA THR A 79 -25.24 -12.23 -17.57
C THR A 79 -25.70 -12.15 -16.12
N GLU A 80 -26.39 -13.17 -15.62
CA GLU A 80 -26.86 -13.21 -14.24
C GLU A 80 -25.69 -13.24 -13.23
N LEU A 81 -24.53 -13.82 -13.58
CA LEU A 81 -23.35 -13.86 -12.71
C LEU A 81 -22.63 -12.51 -12.66
N TYR A 82 -22.62 -11.77 -13.77
CA TYR A 82 -22.13 -10.38 -13.79
C TYR A 82 -23.00 -9.48 -12.92
N GLU A 83 -24.34 -9.59 -13.04
CA GLU A 83 -25.27 -8.82 -12.20
C GLU A 83 -25.09 -9.12 -10.70
N GLU A 84 -24.83 -10.38 -10.34
CA GLU A 84 -24.53 -10.74 -8.95
C GLU A 84 -23.21 -10.13 -8.44
N LEU A 85 -22.19 -10.07 -9.29
CA LEU A 85 -20.90 -9.45 -8.95
C LEU A 85 -21.01 -7.93 -8.81
N ASP A 86 -21.77 -7.28 -9.69
CA ASP A 86 -22.02 -5.83 -9.61
C ASP A 86 -22.70 -5.45 -8.28
N ILE A 87 -23.64 -6.27 -7.80
CA ILE A 87 -24.28 -6.08 -6.50
C ILE A 87 -23.26 -6.18 -5.35
N MET A 88 -22.32 -7.13 -5.43
CA MET A 88 -21.28 -7.29 -4.41
C MET A 88 -20.28 -6.13 -4.41
N GLU A 89 -19.88 -5.66 -5.60
CA GLU A 89 -19.00 -4.50 -5.74
C GLU A 89 -19.66 -3.24 -5.19
N ALA A 90 -20.93 -2.99 -5.53
CA ALA A 90 -21.69 -1.90 -4.96
C ALA A 90 -21.81 -1.98 -3.43
N ALA A 91 -22.00 -3.18 -2.87
CA ALA A 91 -22.03 -3.38 -1.42
C ALA A 91 -20.67 -3.09 -0.76
N LEU A 92 -19.55 -3.46 -1.40
CA LEU A 92 -18.22 -3.12 -0.91
C LEU A 92 -17.96 -1.62 -0.96
N GLU A 93 -18.39 -0.95 -2.03
CA GLU A 93 -18.27 0.50 -2.15
C GLU A 93 -19.12 1.24 -1.11
N ASP A 94 -20.34 0.76 -0.84
CA ASP A 94 -21.20 1.31 0.21
C ASP A 94 -20.59 1.11 1.61
N ASP A 95 -20.00 -0.05 1.90
CA ASP A 95 -19.32 -0.32 3.17
C ASP A 95 -18.04 0.51 3.33
N ALA A 96 -17.25 0.66 2.25
CA ALA A 96 -16.09 1.54 2.23
C ALA A 96 -16.48 3.01 2.45
N ARG A 97 -17.58 3.46 1.84
CA ARG A 97 -18.12 4.81 2.03
C ARG A 97 -18.63 5.02 3.45
N ALA A 98 -19.35 4.05 4.00
CA ALA A 98 -19.82 4.08 5.38
C ALA A 98 -18.64 4.13 6.37
N SER A 99 -17.62 3.31 6.14
CA SER A 99 -16.38 3.32 6.92
C SER A 99 -15.67 4.68 6.83
N THR A 100 -15.56 5.26 5.63
CA THR A 100 -14.97 6.59 5.43
C THR A 100 -15.75 7.68 6.18
N MET A 101 -17.09 7.63 6.15
CA MET A 101 -17.93 8.55 6.94
C MET A 101 -17.78 8.37 8.45
N VAL A 102 -17.48 7.15 8.92
CA VAL A 102 -17.13 6.91 10.32
C VAL A 102 -15.76 7.51 10.65
N PHE A 103 -14.76 7.39 9.77
CA PHE A 103 -13.44 7.99 9.99
C PHE A 103 -13.46 9.53 9.98
N ASP A 104 -14.28 10.15 9.13
CA ASP A 104 -14.43 11.62 9.11
C ASP A 104 -15.06 12.17 10.40
N ASN A 105 -15.78 11.33 11.16
CA ASN A 105 -16.43 11.71 12.42
C ASN A 105 -15.81 11.06 13.66
N ALA A 106 -14.87 10.12 13.49
CA ALA A 106 -14.18 9.46 14.59
C ALA A 106 -12.91 10.23 14.93
N LEU A 107 -12.82 10.69 16.18
CA LEU A 107 -11.54 11.13 16.74
C LEU A 107 -10.64 9.89 16.86
N VAL A 108 -9.83 9.61 15.84
CA VAL A 108 -8.82 8.55 15.90
C VAL A 108 -7.72 9.03 16.85
N VAL A 109 -7.91 8.76 18.14
CA VAL A 109 -6.86 8.96 19.14
C VAL A 109 -5.95 7.73 19.08
N GLN A 110 -4.98 7.74 18.17
CA GLN A 110 -3.84 6.85 18.32
C GLN A 110 -2.92 7.44 19.39
N PRO A 111 -2.67 6.74 20.51
CA PRO A 111 -1.66 7.17 21.46
C PRO A 111 -0.30 7.18 20.76
N TRP A 112 0.46 8.26 20.93
CA TRP A 112 1.79 8.38 20.36
C TRP A 112 2.66 7.23 20.89
N LYS A 113 3.13 6.38 19.98
CA LYS A 113 4.01 5.25 20.32
C LYS A 113 5.43 5.64 19.99
N SER A 114 6.35 5.44 20.93
CA SER A 114 7.76 5.68 20.67
C SER A 114 8.25 4.74 19.57
N VAL A 115 9.12 5.24 18.68
CA VAL A 115 9.77 4.45 17.62
C VAL A 115 10.37 3.15 18.18
N ARG A 116 10.89 3.19 19.42
CA ARG A 116 11.48 2.03 20.10
C ARG A 116 10.49 0.91 20.41
N ASP A 117 9.21 1.24 20.53
CA ASP A 117 8.15 0.29 20.86
C ASP A 117 7.46 -0.23 19.59
N HIS A 118 7.83 0.26 18.41
CA HIS A 118 7.34 -0.28 17.14
C HIS A 118 8.06 -1.58 16.81
N THR A 119 7.28 -2.62 16.52
CA THR A 119 7.80 -3.85 15.92
C THR A 119 7.92 -3.59 14.42
N PHE A 120 9.14 -3.37 13.95
CA PHE A 120 9.42 -3.29 12.53
C PHE A 120 9.61 -4.70 11.96
N PRO A 121 9.21 -4.98 10.72
CA PRO A 121 9.55 -6.24 10.07
C PRO A 121 11.07 -6.42 10.05
N GLU A 122 11.57 -7.45 10.73
CA GLU A 122 13.02 -7.73 10.83
C GLU A 122 13.58 -8.31 9.52
N ASP A 123 12.74 -9.01 8.77
CA ASP A 123 13.12 -9.74 7.54
C ASP A 123 12.55 -9.11 6.28
N ILE A 124 12.87 -7.84 6.02
CA ILE A 124 12.79 -7.35 4.64
C ILE A 124 13.98 -7.96 3.92
N VAL A 125 13.73 -9.06 3.19
CA VAL A 125 14.68 -9.63 2.23
C VAL A 125 15.17 -8.49 1.35
N SER A 126 16.39 -8.02 1.59
CA SER A 126 16.97 -6.93 0.80
C SER A 126 17.08 -7.42 -0.63
N PRO A 127 16.58 -6.66 -1.62
CA PRO A 127 16.72 -7.04 -3.02
C PRO A 127 18.19 -7.28 -3.36
N PRO A 128 18.51 -8.20 -4.29
CA PRO A 128 19.87 -8.41 -4.75
C PRO A 128 20.52 -7.08 -5.17
N GLY A 129 21.72 -6.79 -4.68
CA GLY A 129 22.47 -5.57 -5.02
C GLY A 129 22.24 -4.37 -4.10
N MET A 130 21.42 -4.48 -3.06
CA MET A 130 21.18 -3.39 -2.10
C MET A 130 22.47 -2.97 -1.37
N ASP A 131 23.33 -3.91 -1.01
CA ASP A 131 24.63 -3.59 -0.38
C ASP A 131 25.54 -2.81 -1.33
N THR A 132 25.61 -3.21 -2.61
CA THR A 132 26.37 -2.48 -3.63
C THR A 132 25.83 -1.07 -3.83
N LEU A 133 24.50 -0.90 -3.83
CA LEU A 133 23.86 0.41 -3.92
C LEU A 133 24.20 1.26 -2.69
N ARG A 134 24.12 0.69 -1.49
CA ARG A 134 24.47 1.35 -0.23
C ARG A 134 25.92 1.81 -0.22
N ASP A 135 26.85 0.96 -0.63
CA ASP A 135 28.27 1.28 -0.68
C ASP A 135 28.59 2.33 -1.75
N THR A 136 27.86 2.29 -2.87
CA THR A 136 27.96 3.31 -3.92
C THR A 136 27.43 4.64 -3.40
N TRP A 137 26.28 4.65 -2.74
CA TRP A 137 25.70 5.83 -2.12
C TRP A 137 26.65 6.45 -1.09
N LYS A 138 27.21 5.66 -0.18
CA LYS A 138 28.19 6.13 0.82
C LYS A 138 29.43 6.76 0.20
N ARG A 139 29.89 6.25 -0.96
CA ARG A 139 31.05 6.79 -1.67
C ARG A 139 30.76 8.12 -2.37
N HIS A 140 29.53 8.32 -2.85
CA HIS A 140 29.16 9.51 -3.62
C HIS A 140 28.48 10.61 -2.79
N CYS A 141 27.81 10.24 -1.70
CA CYS A 141 27.08 11.14 -0.82
C CYS A 141 27.84 11.29 0.50
N LEU A 142 29.04 11.89 0.44
CA LEU A 142 29.81 12.24 1.63
C LEU A 142 29.07 13.29 2.46
N ASP A 143 29.30 13.30 3.77
CA ASP A 143 28.77 14.31 4.67
C ASP A 143 29.17 15.71 4.20
N GLY A 144 28.20 16.61 4.07
CA GLY A 144 28.40 17.96 3.55
C GLY A 144 28.57 18.06 2.03
N SER A 145 28.41 16.97 1.26
CA SER A 145 28.43 17.04 -0.20
C SER A 145 27.21 17.80 -0.75
N GLU A 146 27.40 18.52 -1.86
CA GLU A 146 26.31 19.23 -2.55
C GLU A 146 25.19 18.28 -2.98
N LEU A 147 25.55 17.06 -3.40
CA LEU A 147 24.59 16.02 -3.76
C LEU A 147 23.70 15.63 -2.57
N LEU A 148 24.30 15.44 -1.39
CA LEU A 148 23.57 15.14 -0.17
C LEU A 148 22.66 16.31 0.23
N GLN A 149 23.13 17.55 0.14
CA GLN A 149 22.35 18.75 0.46
C GLN A 149 21.14 18.93 -0.47
N ARG A 150 21.32 18.69 -1.77
CA ARG A 150 20.22 18.73 -2.75
C ARG A 150 19.21 17.61 -2.48
N TYR A 151 19.70 16.42 -2.16
CA TYR A 151 18.85 15.27 -1.83
C TYR A 151 18.03 15.50 -0.54
N THR A 152 18.66 16.00 0.52
CA THR A 152 17.96 16.30 1.78
C THR A 152 16.94 17.42 1.60
N SER A 153 17.28 18.46 0.84
CA SER A 153 16.35 19.54 0.48
C SER A 153 15.16 19.03 -0.32
N HIS A 154 15.40 18.19 -1.34
CA HIS A 154 14.34 17.54 -2.11
C HIS A 154 13.43 16.72 -1.19
N TRP A 155 14.01 15.89 -0.33
CA TRP A 155 13.26 15.04 0.57
C TRP A 155 12.37 15.85 1.52
N ALA A 156 12.90 16.90 2.16
CA ALA A 156 12.15 17.75 3.08
C ALA A 156 10.95 18.43 2.40
N ILE A 157 11.13 18.91 1.17
CA ILE A 157 10.03 19.49 0.39
C ILE A 157 8.99 18.42 0.05
N SER A 158 9.43 17.26 -0.46
CA SER A 158 8.52 16.18 -0.85
C SER A 158 7.72 15.62 0.32
N THR A 159 8.30 15.50 1.52
CA THR A 159 7.55 15.05 2.70
C THR A 159 6.45 16.03 3.09
N GLN A 160 6.73 17.33 3.02
CA GLN A 160 5.74 18.36 3.35
C GLN A 160 4.63 18.47 2.29
N GLU A 161 4.96 18.20 1.02
CA GLU A 161 3.96 18.08 -0.06
C GLU A 161 3.04 16.86 0.13
N ILE A 162 3.58 15.72 0.61
CA ILE A 162 2.81 14.50 0.90
C ILE A 162 1.91 14.68 2.14
N GLU A 163 2.44 15.32 3.19
CA GLU A 163 1.71 15.61 4.43
C GLU A 163 0.65 16.73 4.26
N GLY A 164 0.70 17.46 3.14
CA GLY A 164 -0.28 18.50 2.80
C GLY A 164 -0.18 19.77 3.65
N THR A 165 0.90 19.95 4.40
CA THR A 165 1.09 21.11 5.31
C THR A 165 1.17 22.43 4.52
N PHE A 166 1.89 22.43 3.40
CA PHE A 166 1.86 23.46 2.38
C PHE A 166 2.29 22.87 1.05
N LEU A 167 1.75 23.39 -0.04
CA LEU A 167 2.19 23.08 -1.39
C LEU A 167 3.04 24.26 -1.90
N LEU A 168 4.14 23.96 -2.57
CA LEU A 168 4.97 24.97 -3.21
C LEU A 168 4.64 25.03 -4.70
N THR A 169 4.85 26.18 -5.33
CA THR A 169 4.84 26.25 -6.79
C THR A 169 6.03 25.48 -7.36
N SER A 170 5.88 24.87 -8.53
CA SER A 170 6.94 24.10 -9.17
C SER A 170 8.23 24.91 -9.37
N SER A 171 8.13 26.22 -9.60
CA SER A 171 9.29 27.12 -9.65
C SER A 171 9.97 27.28 -8.29
N SER A 172 9.19 27.46 -7.22
CA SER A 172 9.72 27.57 -5.86
C SER A 172 10.41 26.27 -5.42
N THR A 173 9.81 25.11 -5.73
CA THR A 173 10.39 23.79 -5.46
C THR A 173 11.73 23.62 -6.17
N GLN A 174 11.80 23.95 -7.46
CA GLN A 174 13.04 23.83 -8.23
C GLN A 174 14.15 24.77 -7.75
N ASP A 175 13.80 26.01 -7.37
CA ASP A 175 14.78 26.97 -6.86
C ASP A 175 15.36 26.53 -5.52
N LEU A 176 14.50 26.07 -4.60
CA LEU A 176 14.94 25.55 -3.30
C LEU A 176 15.79 24.28 -3.44
N MET A 177 15.46 23.38 -4.38
CA MET A 177 16.27 22.20 -4.65
C MET A 177 17.65 22.54 -5.25
N ARG A 178 17.77 23.62 -6.00
CA ARG A 178 19.03 24.02 -6.66
C ARG A 178 19.93 24.86 -5.76
N ARG A 179 19.35 25.79 -5.00
CA ARG A 179 20.08 26.82 -4.25
C ARG A 179 20.07 26.59 -2.74
N GLY A 180 19.34 25.57 -2.27
CA GLY A 180 19.10 25.34 -0.85
C GLY A 180 18.11 26.36 -0.27
N LEU A 181 17.86 26.24 1.03
CA LEU A 181 16.89 27.07 1.76
C LEU A 181 17.35 28.48 2.11
N THR A 182 18.58 28.82 1.75
CA THR A 182 19.22 30.11 2.04
C THR A 182 18.95 31.19 0.99
N GLU A 183 18.59 30.85 -0.25
CA GLU A 183 18.37 31.84 -1.32
C GLU A 183 17.23 31.44 -2.29
N GLY A 184 15.99 31.76 -1.90
CA GLY A 184 14.82 31.66 -2.78
C GLY A 184 13.57 32.26 -2.15
N THR A 185 12.72 32.90 -2.94
CA THR A 185 11.38 33.31 -2.47
C THR A 185 10.52 32.05 -2.37
N VAL A 186 10.16 31.66 -1.16
CA VAL A 186 9.16 30.60 -0.95
C VAL A 186 7.83 31.10 -1.49
N VAL A 187 7.35 30.49 -2.57
CA VAL A 187 6.04 30.81 -3.17
C VAL A 187 5.12 29.62 -2.98
N ALA A 188 4.20 29.75 -2.03
CA ALA A 188 3.14 28.78 -1.80
C ALA A 188 2.20 28.72 -3.01
N HIS A 189 1.75 27.50 -3.34
CA HIS A 189 0.70 27.30 -4.32
C HIS A 189 -0.63 27.89 -3.79
N PRO A 190 -1.51 28.44 -4.64
CA PRO A 190 -2.79 29.01 -4.19
C PRO A 190 -3.72 28.03 -3.46
N LYS A 191 -3.52 26.72 -3.66
CA LYS A 191 -4.27 25.65 -3.00
C LYS A 191 -3.71 25.25 -1.63
N SER A 192 -2.60 25.85 -1.21
CA SER A 192 -2.00 25.58 0.09
C SER A 192 -2.84 26.16 1.22
N THR A 193 -3.06 25.37 2.25
CA THR A 193 -3.72 25.80 3.49
C THR A 193 -2.86 26.84 4.23
N MET A 194 -1.53 26.69 4.19
CA MET A 194 -0.56 27.66 4.70
C MET A 194 0.11 28.39 3.53
N GLN A 195 0.08 29.73 3.56
CA GLN A 195 0.65 30.57 2.51
C GLN A 195 1.75 31.51 3.02
N ASP A 196 1.98 31.57 4.34
CA ASP A 196 2.97 32.44 4.94
C ASP A 196 4.40 31.95 4.62
N PRO A 197 5.19 32.69 3.83
CA PRO A 197 6.52 32.25 3.42
C PRO A 197 7.49 32.04 4.59
N ALA A 198 7.38 32.85 5.65
CA ALA A 198 8.26 32.76 6.81
C ALA A 198 8.00 31.48 7.62
N SER A 199 6.73 31.16 7.87
CA SER A 199 6.32 29.91 8.54
C SER A 199 6.73 28.69 7.73
N ILE A 200 6.52 28.71 6.41
CA ILE A 200 6.92 27.62 5.52
C ILE A 200 8.44 27.42 5.55
N GLN A 201 9.20 28.52 5.47
CA GLN A 201 10.66 28.46 5.52
C GLN A 201 11.16 27.90 6.86
N MET A 202 10.53 28.30 7.98
CA MET A 202 10.84 27.77 9.31
C MET A 202 10.58 26.26 9.40
N ILE A 203 9.43 25.78 8.90
CA ILE A 203 9.11 24.33 8.87
C ILE A 203 10.15 23.55 8.05
N LEU A 204 10.53 24.08 6.88
CA LEU A 204 11.55 23.45 6.04
C LEU A 204 12.92 23.43 6.73
N TYR A 205 13.31 24.52 7.41
CA TYR A 205 14.53 24.56 8.21
C TYR A 205 14.50 23.57 9.36
N ASP A 206 13.41 23.48 10.12
CA ASP A 206 13.27 22.54 11.23
C ASP A 206 13.36 21.09 10.73
N THR A 207 12.70 20.79 9.60
CA THR A 207 12.74 19.48 8.95
C THR A 207 14.16 19.09 8.53
N LEU A 208 14.95 20.05 8.05
CA LEU A 208 16.35 19.82 7.70
C LEU A 208 17.26 19.75 8.93
N ALA A 209 17.06 20.60 9.94
CA ALA A 209 17.89 20.67 11.14
C ALA A 209 17.85 19.35 11.91
N VAL A 210 16.69 18.69 11.98
CA VAL A 210 16.55 17.34 12.56
C VAL A 210 17.47 16.31 11.89
N ARG A 211 17.90 16.56 10.64
CA ARG A 211 18.75 15.64 9.86
C ARG A 211 20.20 16.09 9.72
N GLU A 212 20.50 17.39 9.81
CA GLU A 212 21.87 17.91 9.80
C GLU A 212 22.61 17.68 11.14
N PHE A 213 21.91 17.28 12.21
CA PHE A 213 22.53 16.74 13.43
C PHE A 213 22.63 15.20 13.36
N PRO A 214 23.83 14.63 13.11
CA PRO A 214 24.00 13.20 12.96
C PRO A 214 24.03 12.52 14.33
N HIS A 215 22.87 12.20 14.89
CA HIS A 215 22.73 11.16 15.90
C HIS A 215 22.04 9.89 15.37
N PHE A 216 21.62 9.87 14.11
CA PHE A 216 21.33 8.61 13.42
C PHE A 216 22.64 7.95 12.98
N SER A 217 23.38 7.41 13.97
CA SER A 217 24.32 6.35 13.68
C SER A 217 23.52 5.20 13.06
N PHE A 218 23.89 4.77 11.87
CA PHE A 218 23.44 3.51 11.26
C PHE A 218 23.90 2.26 12.06
N ASN A 219 24.29 2.42 13.33
CA ASN A 219 24.79 1.36 14.22
C ASN A 219 23.68 0.70 15.06
N ALA A 220 22.41 1.06 14.88
CA ALA A 220 21.31 0.48 15.67
C ALA A 220 20.72 -0.84 15.09
N ILE A 221 21.43 -1.52 14.18
CA ILE A 221 21.07 -2.88 13.70
C ILE A 221 22.18 -3.88 14.08
N GLN A 222 22.85 -3.68 15.21
CA GLN A 222 23.68 -4.69 15.84
C GLN A 222 23.54 -4.62 17.36
N SER A 223 22.50 -5.28 17.86
CA SER A 223 22.50 -5.95 19.17
C SER A 223 21.31 -6.91 19.24
#